data_AF-A0A1X7NCA0-F1
#
_entry.id   AF-A0A1X7NCA0-F1
#
_cell.length_a   1.000
_cell.length_b   1.000
_cell.length_c   1.000
_cell.angle_alpha   90.00
_cell.angle_beta   90.00
_cell.angle_gamma   90.00
#
_symmetry.space_group_name_H-M   'P 1'
#
loop_
_entity.id
_entity.type
_entity.pdbx_description
1 polymer ?
#
loop_
_entity_poly.entity_id
_entity_poly.type
_entity_poly.pdbx_seq_one_letter_code
_entity_poly.pdbx_strand_id
1 'polypeptide(L)'
;MDVAEALDRAKVRFAEGDVRGAVSLLERCVAADPTWLDPRILLSELYRRSGDLIEAGRWGYLVESGAAPEELHAFEQALVSTDEDPFELAERALVQPLELASESPHAARMLAELPQRLEEAARRDEEAPDPLDGEWFEHEAVPVKRRGGLVGMAGAAGAAVFVVGGVVVGAAALLVVPAVLIAMLVTS
;
A
#
# COMPACT_ATOMS: atom_id res chain seq x y z
N MET A 1 -12.43 -19.10 -15.23
CA MET A 1 -11.03 -19.13 -14.78
C MET A 1 -11.07 -19.64 -13.37
N ASP A 2 -10.31 -20.67 -13.08
CA ASP A 2 -10.18 -21.20 -11.73
C ASP A 2 -9.45 -20.20 -10.83
N VAL A 3 -9.74 -20.18 -9.53
CA VAL A 3 -9.12 -19.24 -8.58
C VAL A 3 -7.63 -19.52 -8.41
N ALA A 4 -7.22 -20.79 -8.51
CA ALA A 4 -5.82 -21.20 -8.57
C ALA A 4 -5.12 -20.64 -9.82
N GLU A 5 -5.75 -20.78 -10.99
CA GLU A 5 -5.25 -20.22 -12.25
C GLU A 5 -5.14 -18.68 -12.19
N ALA A 6 -6.10 -18.03 -11.53
CA ALA A 6 -6.09 -16.58 -11.35
C ALA A 6 -4.92 -16.12 -10.47
N LEU A 7 -4.59 -16.85 -9.40
CA LEU A 7 -3.43 -16.58 -8.55
C LEU A 7 -2.11 -16.72 -9.34
N ASP A 8 -1.95 -17.80 -10.10
CA ASP A 8 -0.72 -18.01 -10.88
C ASP A 8 -0.54 -16.94 -11.94
N ARG A 9 -1.62 -16.54 -12.60
CA ARG A 9 -1.59 -15.41 -13.55
C ARG A 9 -1.26 -14.08 -12.85
N ALA A 10 -1.68 -13.90 -11.60
CA ALA A 10 -1.38 -12.69 -10.84
C ALA A 10 0.12 -12.60 -10.56
N LYS A 11 0.74 -13.71 -10.15
CA LYS A 11 2.19 -13.81 -9.94
C LYS A 11 2.96 -13.53 -11.23
N VAL A 12 2.51 -14.06 -12.37
CA VAL A 12 3.13 -13.77 -13.68
C VAL A 12 3.04 -12.29 -14.02
N ARG A 13 1.85 -11.68 -13.91
CA ARG A 13 1.67 -10.25 -14.20
C ARG A 13 2.53 -9.37 -13.29
N PHE A 14 2.64 -9.73 -12.02
CA PHE A 14 3.51 -9.02 -11.11
C PHE A 14 4.99 -9.11 -11.51
N ALA A 15 5.45 -10.30 -11.91
CA ALA A 15 6.81 -10.49 -12.42
C ALA A 15 7.08 -9.71 -13.73
N GLU A 16 6.04 -9.50 -14.54
CA GLU A 16 6.08 -8.67 -15.76
C GLU A 16 5.98 -7.16 -15.49
N GLY A 17 5.77 -6.75 -14.23
CA GLY A 17 5.59 -5.35 -13.83
C GLY A 17 4.16 -4.81 -14.02
N ASP A 18 3.21 -5.64 -14.44
CA ASP A 18 1.77 -5.30 -14.48
C ASP A 18 1.15 -5.42 -13.08
N VAL A 19 1.53 -4.49 -12.21
CA VAL A 19 1.07 -4.40 -10.81
C VAL A 19 -0.45 -4.30 -10.75
N ARG A 20 -1.06 -3.47 -11.60
CA ARG A 20 -2.51 -3.27 -11.62
C ARG A 20 -3.26 -4.54 -12.02
N GLY A 21 -2.78 -5.26 -13.04
CA GLY A 21 -3.37 -6.51 -13.48
C GLY A 21 -3.18 -7.64 -12.48
N ALA A 22 -2.09 -7.64 -11.71
CA ALA A 22 -1.87 -8.54 -10.58
C ALA A 22 -2.86 -8.28 -9.44
N VAL A 23 -2.95 -7.04 -8.95
CA VAL A 23 -3.88 -6.63 -7.89
C VAL A 23 -5.32 -7.04 -8.23
N SER A 24 -5.78 -6.69 -9.44
CA SER A 24 -7.15 -7.01 -9.88
C SER A 24 -7.44 -8.52 -9.90
N LEU A 25 -6.44 -9.38 -10.16
CA LEU A 25 -6.62 -10.82 -10.07
C LEU A 25 -6.68 -11.29 -8.62
N LEU A 26 -5.78 -10.80 -7.77
CA LEU A 26 -5.71 -11.19 -6.37
C LEU A 26 -6.97 -10.79 -5.61
N GLU A 27 -7.50 -9.59 -5.84
CA GLU A 27 -8.77 -9.14 -5.25
C GLU A 27 -9.93 -10.06 -5.64
N ARG A 28 -9.96 -10.53 -6.89
CA ARG A 28 -10.95 -11.53 -7.32
C ARG A 28 -10.76 -12.87 -6.62
N CYS A 29 -9.52 -13.28 -6.36
CA CYS A 29 -9.26 -14.50 -5.58
C CYS A 29 -9.80 -14.35 -4.15
N VAL A 30 -9.53 -13.23 -3.46
CA VAL A 30 -10.08 -12.99 -2.11
C VAL A 30 -11.61 -12.91 -2.12
N ALA A 31 -12.21 -12.26 -3.12
CA ALA A 31 -13.66 -12.18 -3.23
C ALA A 31 -14.31 -13.55 -3.51
N ALA A 32 -13.62 -14.44 -4.23
CA ALA A 32 -14.12 -15.78 -4.55
C ALA A 32 -13.93 -16.77 -3.40
N ASP A 33 -12.85 -16.65 -2.64
CA ASP A 33 -12.56 -17.44 -1.44
C ASP A 33 -11.90 -16.55 -0.37
N PRO A 34 -12.69 -16.00 0.57
CA PRO A 34 -12.18 -15.13 1.62
C PRO A 34 -11.26 -15.82 2.63
N THR A 35 -11.35 -17.15 2.74
CA THR A 35 -10.55 -17.99 3.66
C THR A 35 -9.15 -18.29 3.10
N TRP A 36 -8.98 -18.16 1.78
CA TRP A 36 -7.69 -18.37 1.13
C TRP A 36 -6.73 -17.21 1.42
N LEU A 37 -5.68 -17.52 2.18
CA LEU A 37 -4.73 -16.51 2.67
C LEU A 37 -3.71 -16.04 1.63
N ASP A 38 -3.32 -16.89 0.67
CA ASP A 38 -2.24 -16.57 -0.28
C ASP A 38 -2.49 -15.27 -1.07
N PRO A 39 -3.70 -14.98 -1.59
CA PRO A 39 -3.95 -13.74 -2.29
C PRO A 39 -3.83 -12.50 -1.38
N ARG A 40 -4.25 -12.62 -0.10
CA ARG A 40 -4.11 -11.55 0.90
C ARG A 40 -2.64 -11.24 1.20
N ILE A 41 -1.82 -12.29 1.38
CA ILE A 41 -0.38 -12.18 1.59
C ILE A 41 0.29 -11.48 0.40
N LEU A 42 -0.02 -11.91 -0.82
CA LEU A 42 0.58 -11.30 -2.02
C LEU A 42 0.14 -9.85 -2.22
N LEU A 43 -1.11 -9.51 -1.89
CA LEU A 43 -1.58 -8.13 -1.91
C LEU A 43 -0.81 -7.28 -0.90
N SER A 44 -0.68 -7.74 0.35
CA SER A 44 0.06 -6.97 1.37
C SER A 44 1.52 -6.77 0.99
N GLU A 45 2.19 -7.79 0.47
CA GLU A 45 3.57 -7.69 -0.03
C GLU A 45 3.70 -6.72 -1.22
N LEU A 46 2.77 -6.77 -2.17
CA LEU A 46 2.75 -5.89 -3.33
C LEU A 46 2.61 -4.43 -2.90
N TYR A 47 1.67 -4.14 -2.00
CA TYR A 47 1.44 -2.78 -1.51
C TYR A 47 2.59 -2.26 -0.64
N ARG A 48 3.18 -3.13 0.19
CA ARG A 48 4.40 -2.81 0.96
C ARG A 48 5.54 -2.41 0.03
N ARG A 49 5.73 -3.11 -1.08
CA ARG A 49 6.76 -2.78 -2.08
C ARG A 49 6.51 -1.47 -2.82
N SER A 50 5.26 -1.03 -2.93
CA SER A 50 4.91 0.29 -3.46
C SER A 50 4.92 1.41 -2.41
N GLY A 51 5.13 1.09 -1.13
CA GLY A 51 5.10 2.06 -0.03
C GLY A 51 3.69 2.45 0.42
N ASP A 52 2.66 1.73 -0.01
CA ASP A 52 1.28 1.96 0.43
C ASP A 52 1.02 1.15 1.70
N LEU A 53 1.35 1.76 2.85
CA LEU A 53 1.24 1.11 4.16
C LEU A 53 -0.22 0.85 4.55
N ILE A 54 -1.16 1.67 4.06
CA ILE A 54 -2.59 1.53 4.36
C ILE A 54 -3.12 0.26 3.70
N GLU A 55 -2.89 0.10 2.40
CA GLU A 55 -3.32 -1.11 1.69
C GLU A 55 -2.52 -2.34 2.14
N ALA A 56 -1.22 -2.21 2.43
CA ALA A 56 -0.44 -3.31 2.99
C ALA A 56 -1.02 -3.79 4.32
N GLY A 57 -1.37 -2.85 5.22
CA GLY A 57 -2.00 -3.12 6.49
C GLY A 57 -3.37 -3.77 6.34
N ARG A 58 -4.21 -3.24 5.44
CA ARG A 58 -5.54 -3.77 5.13
C ARG A 58 -5.49 -5.24 4.72
N TRP A 59 -4.66 -5.57 3.73
CA TRP A 59 -4.60 -6.93 3.19
C TRP A 59 -3.91 -7.91 4.15
N GLY A 60 -2.96 -7.42 4.96
CA GLY A 60 -2.30 -8.21 5.99
C GLY A 60 -3.06 -8.32 7.32
N TYR A 61 -4.12 -7.53 7.53
CA TYR A 61 -4.75 -7.32 8.85
C TYR A 61 -5.19 -8.60 9.55
N LEU A 62 -5.77 -9.53 8.80
CA LEU A 62 -6.33 -10.79 9.31
C LEU A 62 -5.41 -12.00 9.09
N VAL A 63 -4.23 -11.76 8.53
CA VAL A 63 -3.24 -12.79 8.23
C VAL A 63 -2.21 -12.81 9.35
N GLU A 64 -1.95 -13.99 9.91
CA GLU A 64 -0.93 -14.12 10.96
C GLU A 64 0.45 -13.69 10.43
N SER A 65 1.05 -12.68 11.09
CA SER A 65 2.30 -12.03 10.66
C SER A 65 2.23 -11.37 9.26
N GLY A 66 1.02 -11.10 8.74
CA GLY A 66 0.82 -10.56 7.41
C GLY A 66 1.00 -9.04 7.27
N ALA A 67 0.97 -8.32 8.39
CA ALA A 67 1.19 -6.87 8.44
C ALA A 67 2.18 -6.50 9.56
N ALA A 68 3.06 -5.55 9.27
CA ALA A 68 3.93 -4.92 10.26
C ALA A 68 3.12 -3.97 11.18
N PRO A 69 3.59 -3.67 12.40
CA PRO A 69 2.89 -2.77 13.32
C PRO A 69 2.55 -1.41 12.71
N GLU A 70 3.45 -0.85 11.89
CA GLU A 70 3.27 0.45 11.24
C GLU A 70 2.19 0.40 10.15
N GLU A 71 2.05 -0.74 9.47
CA GLU A 71 1.02 -0.97 8.45
C GLU A 71 -0.35 -1.14 9.09
N LEU A 72 -0.44 -1.90 10.18
CA LEU A 72 -1.67 -2.01 10.98
C LEU A 72 -2.11 -0.64 11.48
N HIS A 73 -1.18 0.14 12.02
CA HIS A 73 -1.47 1.48 12.50
C HIS A 73 -1.93 2.41 11.37
N ALA A 74 -1.27 2.39 10.21
CA ALA A 74 -1.67 3.20 9.06
C ALA A 74 -3.09 2.85 8.58
N PHE A 75 -3.44 1.56 8.51
CA PHE A 75 -4.78 1.13 8.15
C PHE A 75 -5.83 1.56 9.19
N GLU A 76 -5.56 1.35 10.48
CA GLU A 76 -6.49 1.74 11.56
C GLU A 76 -6.71 3.24 11.62
N GLN A 77 -5.64 4.03 11.44
CA GLN A 77 -5.71 5.47 11.32
C GLN A 77 -6.57 5.89 10.13
N ALA A 78 -6.39 5.25 8.97
CA ALA A 78 -7.18 5.54 7.78
C ALA A 78 -8.68 5.25 7.97
N LEU A 79 -9.04 4.29 8.82
CA LEU A 79 -10.44 3.99 9.13
C LEU A 79 -11.10 5.11 9.96
N VAL A 80 -10.38 5.70 10.91
CA VAL A 80 -10.92 6.70 11.84
C VAL A 80 -10.82 8.14 11.31
N SER A 81 -9.94 8.41 10.34
CA SER A 81 -9.79 9.74 9.74
C SER A 81 -10.87 10.09 8.69
N THR A 82 -11.97 9.35 8.65
CA THR A 82 -13.11 9.61 7.74
C THR A 82 -14.37 9.96 8.52
N ASP A 83 -15.34 10.60 7.86
CA ASP A 83 -16.66 10.86 8.47
C ASP A 83 -17.57 9.60 8.49
N GLU A 84 -17.12 8.48 7.93
CA GLU A 84 -17.87 7.21 7.93
C GLU A 84 -17.70 6.48 9.27
N ASP A 85 -18.66 5.60 9.61
CA ASP A 85 -18.51 4.72 10.77
C ASP A 85 -17.29 3.79 10.56
N PRO A 86 -16.29 3.79 11.46
CA PRO A 86 -15.07 3.01 11.26
C PRO A 86 -15.30 1.50 11.20
N PHE A 87 -16.36 0.98 11.85
CA PHE A 87 -16.67 -0.45 11.82
C PHE A 87 -17.29 -0.87 10.50
N GLU A 88 -18.26 -0.09 9.99
CA GLU A 88 -18.85 -0.33 8.67
C GLU A 88 -17.77 -0.26 7.57
N LEU A 89 -16.86 0.71 7.69
CA LEU A 89 -15.74 0.84 6.76
C LEU A 89 -14.78 -0.35 6.84
N ALA A 90 -14.44 -0.80 8.05
CA ALA A 90 -13.58 -1.97 8.26
C ALA A 90 -14.20 -3.26 7.72
N GLU A 91 -15.50 -3.50 7.96
CA GLU A 91 -16.21 -4.68 7.47
C GLU A 91 -16.16 -4.76 5.94
N ARG A 92 -16.39 -3.63 5.26
CA ARG A 92 -16.28 -3.52 3.81
C ARG A 92 -14.85 -3.70 3.32
N ALA A 93 -13.87 -3.09 3.99
CA ALA A 93 -12.47 -3.12 3.58
C ALA A 93 -11.83 -4.52 3.70
N LEU A 94 -12.16 -5.26 4.77
CA LEU A 94 -11.53 -6.55 5.08
C LEU A 94 -12.09 -7.74 4.31
N VAL A 95 -13.19 -7.55 3.57
CA VAL A 95 -13.84 -8.53 2.68
C VAL A 95 -14.23 -9.82 3.40
N GLN A 96 -15.51 -9.91 3.78
CA GLN A 96 -16.09 -11.07 4.49
C GLN A 96 -15.25 -11.55 5.69
N PRO A 97 -14.88 -10.64 6.61
CA PRO A 97 -13.91 -10.93 7.66
C PRO A 97 -14.36 -12.04 8.61
N LEU A 98 -15.67 -12.20 8.82
CA LEU A 98 -16.25 -13.22 9.71
C LEU A 98 -16.07 -14.65 9.20
N GLU A 99 -16.08 -14.85 7.86
CA GLU A 99 -15.83 -16.18 7.28
C GLU A 99 -14.41 -16.64 7.60
N LEU A 100 -13.43 -15.78 7.34
CA LEU A 100 -12.04 -16.06 7.68
C LEU A 100 -11.83 -16.23 9.19
N ALA A 101 -12.48 -15.42 10.03
CA ALA A 101 -12.42 -15.55 11.47
C ALA A 101 -12.99 -16.89 12.00
N SER A 102 -13.95 -17.48 11.30
CA SER A 102 -14.47 -18.81 11.67
C SER A 102 -13.44 -19.93 11.49
N GLU A 103 -12.44 -19.72 10.62
CA GLU A 103 -11.40 -20.71 10.31
C GLU A 103 -10.01 -20.36 10.87
N SER A 104 -9.80 -19.10 11.27
CA SER A 104 -8.51 -18.60 11.77
C SER A 104 -8.64 -17.99 13.17
N PRO A 105 -8.07 -18.62 14.21
CA PRO A 105 -8.02 -18.05 15.56
C PRO A 105 -7.35 -16.67 15.61
N HIS A 106 -6.36 -16.45 14.74
CA HIS A 106 -5.69 -15.17 14.60
C HIS A 106 -6.67 -14.10 14.09
N ALA A 107 -7.39 -14.38 12.99
CA ALA A 107 -8.38 -13.44 12.45
C ALA A 107 -9.51 -13.18 13.43
N ALA A 108 -10.00 -14.21 14.14
CA ALA A 108 -11.02 -14.06 15.19
C ALA A 108 -10.55 -13.11 16.29
N ARG A 109 -9.31 -13.26 16.76
CA ARG A 109 -8.73 -12.37 17.77
C ARG A 109 -8.59 -10.94 17.24
N MET A 110 -8.07 -10.76 16.03
CA MET A 110 -7.92 -9.44 15.41
C MET A 110 -9.26 -8.71 15.29
N LEU A 111 -10.33 -9.40 14.88
CA LEU A 111 -11.67 -8.81 14.81
C LEU A 111 -12.27 -8.52 16.19
N ALA A 112 -12.02 -9.38 17.17
CA ALA A 112 -12.50 -9.16 18.54
C ALA A 112 -11.82 -7.93 19.19
N GLU A 113 -10.55 -7.67 18.85
CA GLU A 113 -9.77 -6.53 19.34
C GLU A 113 -10.04 -5.23 18.56
N LEU A 114 -10.59 -5.32 17.34
CA LEU A 114 -10.80 -4.20 16.43
C LEU A 114 -11.50 -2.99 17.09
N PRO A 115 -12.59 -3.13 17.88
CA PRO A 115 -13.22 -1.99 18.52
C PRO A 115 -12.29 -1.17 19.39
N GLN A 116 -11.54 -1.84 20.26
CA GLN A 116 -10.58 -1.19 21.15
C GLN A 116 -9.47 -0.50 20.32
N ARG A 117 -8.99 -1.16 19.27
CA ARG A 117 -7.91 -0.62 18.42
C ARG A 117 -8.35 0.65 17.68
N LEU A 118 -9.59 0.69 17.19
CA LEU A 118 -10.16 1.88 16.55
C LEU A 118 -10.41 3.01 17.55
N GLU A 119 -10.89 2.73 18.75
CA GLU A 119 -11.02 3.74 19.82
C GLU A 119 -9.65 4.35 20.19
N GLU A 120 -8.61 3.51 20.27
CA GLU A 120 -7.25 3.99 20.51
C GLU A 120 -6.69 4.80 19.34
N ALA A 121 -7.00 4.42 18.09
CA ALA A 121 -6.61 5.18 16.91
C ALA A 121 -7.31 6.56 16.88
N ALA A 122 -8.61 6.60 17.11
CA ALA A 122 -9.39 7.85 17.17
C ALA A 122 -8.87 8.79 18.26
N ARG A 123 -8.54 8.26 19.45
CA ARG A 123 -7.94 9.07 20.51
C ARG A 123 -6.61 9.68 20.10
N ARG A 124 -5.76 8.92 19.40
CA ARG A 124 -4.47 9.43 18.90
C ARG A 124 -4.67 10.51 17.84
N ASP A 125 -5.70 10.39 17.01
CA ASP A 125 -6.08 11.41 16.02
C ASP A 125 -6.54 12.72 16.69
N GLU A 126 -7.36 12.62 17.73
CA GLU A 126 -7.82 13.77 18.53
C GLU A 126 -6.69 14.44 19.34
N GLU A 127 -5.77 13.64 19.89
CA GLU A 127 -4.61 14.12 20.65
C GLU A 127 -3.47 14.61 19.76
N ALA A 128 -3.52 14.36 18.45
CA ALA A 128 -2.52 14.85 17.52
C ALA A 128 -2.51 16.38 17.57
N PRO A 129 -1.35 17.03 17.78
CA PRO A 129 -1.28 18.49 17.79
C PRO A 129 -1.89 19.03 16.51
N ASP A 130 -2.81 19.99 16.60
CA ASP A 130 -3.29 20.68 15.39
C ASP A 130 -2.03 21.20 14.68
N PRO A 131 -1.79 20.80 13.41
CA PRO A 131 -0.66 21.29 12.66
C PRO A 131 -0.59 22.82 12.65
N LEU A 132 -1.73 23.51 12.85
CA LEU A 132 -1.90 24.95 12.91
C LEU A 132 -1.70 25.57 14.30
N ASP A 133 -1.64 24.78 15.38
CA ASP A 133 -1.50 25.28 16.77
C ASP A 133 -0.04 25.52 17.19
N GLY A 134 0.92 25.25 16.31
CA GLY A 134 2.33 25.52 16.58
C GLY A 134 2.81 26.89 16.08
N GLU A 135 3.74 27.50 16.83
CA GLU A 135 4.50 28.72 16.47
C GLU A 135 5.32 28.61 15.14
N TRP A 136 5.20 27.50 14.41
CA TRP A 136 5.89 27.21 13.15
C TRP A 136 5.43 28.08 11.98
N PHE A 137 4.30 28.80 12.11
CA PHE A 137 3.76 29.69 11.07
C PHE A 137 4.18 31.17 11.17
N GLU A 138 5.10 31.55 12.05
CA GLU A 138 5.64 32.93 12.04
C GLU A 138 6.52 33.25 10.81
N HIS A 139 6.80 32.27 9.95
CA HIS A 139 7.46 32.51 8.65
C HIS A 139 6.44 32.52 7.51
N GLU A 140 6.00 33.74 7.16
CA GLU A 140 5.35 34.16 5.90
C GLU A 140 4.46 33.11 5.21
N ALA A 141 3.20 33.03 5.63
CA ALA A 141 2.16 32.28 4.96
C ALA A 141 1.96 32.76 3.51
N VAL A 142 2.27 31.89 2.53
CA VAL A 142 1.83 32.05 1.15
C VAL A 142 0.33 31.72 1.10
N PRO A 143 -0.56 32.60 0.61
CA PRO A 143 -1.99 32.38 0.67
C PRO A 143 -2.42 31.28 -0.32
N VAL A 144 -2.68 30.08 0.18
CA VAL A 144 -3.33 29.02 -0.61
C VAL A 144 -4.85 29.22 -0.51
N LYS A 145 -5.44 29.69 -1.61
CA LYS A 145 -6.86 29.94 -1.75
C LYS A 145 -7.63 28.62 -1.77
N ARG A 146 -8.22 28.21 -0.64
CA ARG A 146 -9.21 27.11 -0.57
C ARG A 146 -10.36 27.41 -1.52
N ARG A 147 -10.54 26.59 -2.56
CA ARG A 147 -11.76 26.55 -3.37
C ARG A 147 -12.47 25.24 -3.07
N GLY A 148 -13.57 25.35 -2.33
CA GLY A 148 -14.52 24.25 -2.17
C GLY A 148 -15.21 23.92 -3.49
N GLY A 149 -15.55 22.65 -3.68
CA GLY A 149 -16.36 22.17 -4.79
C GLY A 149 -15.98 20.76 -5.23
N LEU A 150 -16.73 19.78 -4.74
CA LEU A 150 -16.90 18.45 -5.34
C LEU A 150 -17.30 18.59 -6.83
N VAL A 151 -16.77 17.69 -7.69
CA VAL A 151 -17.39 16.98 -8.82
C VAL A 151 -16.31 16.59 -9.84
N GLY A 152 -16.25 15.30 -10.20
CA GLY A 152 -15.90 14.89 -11.58
C GLY A 152 -14.75 13.89 -11.73
N MET A 153 -15.10 12.68 -12.18
CA MET A 153 -14.23 11.65 -12.75
C MET A 153 -13.26 12.16 -13.83
N ALA A 154 -12.21 11.34 -14.03
CA ALA A 154 -11.48 11.06 -15.27
C ALA A 154 -10.32 11.99 -15.69
N GLY A 155 -9.11 11.40 -15.60
CA GLY A 155 -8.11 11.43 -16.68
C GLY A 155 -7.22 12.66 -16.82
N ALA A 156 -5.97 12.56 -16.36
CA ALA A 156 -4.73 13.07 -16.97
C ALA A 156 -3.60 12.92 -15.92
N ALA A 157 -2.57 12.09 -16.10
CA ALA A 157 -1.38 12.41 -16.88
C ALA A 157 -0.85 13.83 -16.61
N GLY A 158 0.12 13.94 -15.68
CA GLY A 158 0.81 15.20 -15.41
C GLY A 158 1.80 15.07 -14.27
N ALA A 159 3.09 15.12 -14.60
CA ALA A 159 4.23 14.91 -13.73
C ALA A 159 4.26 15.80 -12.46
N ALA A 160 4.74 15.23 -11.36
CA ALA A 160 5.36 15.98 -10.28
C ALA A 160 6.72 15.33 -9.96
N VAL A 161 7.75 15.91 -10.57
CA VAL A 161 9.16 15.69 -10.23
C VAL A 161 9.40 16.36 -8.88
N PHE A 162 9.70 15.58 -7.84
CA PHE A 162 10.34 16.10 -6.63
C PHE A 162 11.82 15.73 -6.64
N VAL A 163 12.62 16.70 -7.07
CA VAL A 163 14.07 16.76 -6.84
C VAL A 163 14.27 17.28 -5.43
N VAL A 164 14.68 16.42 -4.50
CA VAL A 164 15.44 16.83 -3.31
C VAL A 164 16.44 15.73 -2.95
N GLY A 165 17.73 16.07 -3.02
CA GLY A 165 18.72 15.50 -2.11
C GLY A 165 19.58 14.33 -2.59
N GLY A 166 20.14 14.40 -3.81
CA GLY A 166 21.29 13.55 -4.16
C GLY A 166 22.59 14.10 -3.57
N VAL A 167 23.21 13.36 -2.64
CA VAL A 167 24.66 13.42 -2.36
C VAL A 167 25.13 12.02 -1.88
N VAL A 168 26.18 11.50 -2.53
CA VAL A 168 27.00 10.31 -2.23
C VAL A 168 26.28 8.96 -2.41
N VAL A 169 26.71 7.97 -3.21
CA VAL A 169 28.04 7.40 -3.50
C VAL A 169 27.97 6.64 -4.83
N GLY A 170 29.04 6.69 -5.64
CA GLY A 170 29.46 5.51 -6.42
C GLY A 170 29.31 5.52 -7.94
N ALA A 171 29.85 6.52 -8.62
CA ALA A 171 30.21 6.39 -10.03
C ALA A 171 31.40 5.43 -10.18
N ALA A 172 31.15 4.19 -10.63
CA ALA A 172 32.12 3.35 -11.38
C ALA A 172 31.51 1.97 -11.72
N ALA A 173 30.74 1.87 -12.81
CA ALA A 173 30.64 0.65 -13.61
C ALA A 173 29.66 0.85 -14.78
N LEU A 174 30.06 1.59 -15.81
CA LEU A 174 29.61 1.37 -17.19
C LEU A 174 30.21 2.44 -18.10
N LEU A 175 31.28 2.05 -18.79
CA LEU A 175 31.70 2.48 -20.14
C LEU A 175 33.21 2.26 -20.23
N VAL A 176 33.65 1.07 -20.69
CA VAL A 176 34.66 0.87 -21.75
C VAL A 176 34.70 -0.63 -22.06
N VAL A 177 33.83 -1.08 -22.97
CA VAL A 177 34.14 -2.19 -23.89
C VAL A 177 33.77 -1.61 -25.25
N PRO A 178 34.77 -1.39 -26.15
CA PRO A 178 35.36 -2.51 -26.88
C PRO A 178 36.87 -2.33 -27.17
N ALA A 179 37.73 -3.05 -26.44
CA ALA A 179 39.16 -3.18 -26.80
C ALA A 179 39.51 -4.55 -27.42
N VAL A 180 38.54 -5.46 -27.57
CA VAL A 180 38.80 -6.84 -28.04
C VAL A 180 38.70 -6.98 -29.58
N LEU A 181 38.17 -5.98 -30.29
CA LEU A 181 38.01 -6.03 -31.75
C LEU A 181 39.22 -5.48 -32.56
N ILE A 182 40.22 -4.86 -31.91
CA ILE A 182 41.41 -4.32 -32.60
C ILE A 182 42.58 -5.32 -32.61
N ALA A 183 42.59 -6.33 -31.73
CA ALA A 183 43.68 -7.30 -31.65
C ALA A 183 43.60 -8.47 -32.66
N MET A 184 42.45 -8.67 -33.33
CA MET A 184 42.28 -9.77 -34.31
C MET A 184 42.44 -9.36 -35.79
N LEU A 185 42.79 -8.10 -36.08
CA LEU A 185 42.99 -7.60 -37.45
C LEU A 185 44.47 -7.39 -37.83
N VAL A 186 45.42 -7.73 -36.95
CA VAL A 186 46.87 -7.53 -37.18
C VAL A 186 47.66 -8.84 -37.26
N THR A 187 47.00 -10.01 -37.17
CA THR A 187 47.66 -11.31 -37.40
C THR A 187 46.88 -12.13 -38.43
N SER A 188 47.02 -11.75 -39.70
CA SER A 188 46.78 -12.61 -40.88
C SER A 188 47.63 -12.08 -42.03
#